data_AF-A0A640S3W4-F1
#
_entry.id   AF-A0A640S3W4-F1
#
_cell.length_a   1.000
_cell.length_b   1.000
_cell.length_c   1.000
_cell.angle_alpha   90.00
_cell.angle_beta   90.00
_cell.angle_gamma   90.00
#
_symmetry.space_group_name_H-M   'P 1'
#
loop_
_entity.id
_entity.type
_entity.pdbx_description
1 polymer ?
#
loop_
_entity_poly.entity_id
_entity_poly.type
_entity_poly.pdbx_seq_one_letter_code
_entity_poly.pdbx_strand_id
1 'polypeptide(L)' 'MAGRRLVSAYAALHYDTSVQLRDGRGAGRHVLWPAGWKVCAQQPAAGTPLQGRRVTLTVVKRKESCP' A
#
# COMPACT_ATOMS: atom_id res chain seq x y z
N MET A 1 0.51 -2.64 -8.50
CA MET A 1 -0.35 -1.42 -8.51
C MET A 1 0.46 -0.14 -8.25
N ALA A 2 1.64 0.01 -8.86
CA ALA A 2 2.50 1.17 -8.60
C ALA A 2 1.86 2.47 -9.13
N GLY A 3 1.95 3.55 -8.37
CA GLY A 3 1.41 4.87 -8.70
C GLY A 3 -0.09 5.08 -8.39
N ARG A 4 -0.84 4.02 -8.06
CA ARG A 4 -2.26 4.15 -7.70
C ARG A 4 -2.46 4.76 -6.31
N ARG A 5 -3.60 5.42 -6.11
CA ARG A 5 -4.03 5.90 -4.79
C ARG A 5 -4.18 4.73 -3.83
N LEU A 6 -3.76 4.93 -2.58
CA LEU A 6 -3.86 3.89 -1.54
C LEU A 6 -5.31 3.46 -1.29
N VAL A 7 -6.26 4.39 -1.33
CA VAL A 7 -7.70 4.08 -1.21
C VAL A 7 -8.16 3.07 -2.28
N SER A 8 -7.73 3.24 -3.52
CA SER A 8 -8.08 2.32 -4.62
C SER A 8 -7.44 0.94 -4.44
N ALA A 9 -6.24 0.88 -3.89
CA ALA A 9 -5.59 -0.38 -3.57
C ALA A 9 -6.32 -1.12 -2.43
N TYR A 10 -6.78 -0.40 -1.40
CA TYR A 10 -7.61 -0.97 -0.34
C TYR A 10 -8.93 -1.52 -0.87
N ALA A 11 -9.60 -0.77 -1.74
CA ALA A 11 -10.85 -1.24 -2.37
C ALA A 11 -10.63 -2.53 -3.16
N ALA A 12 -9.52 -2.65 -3.91
CA ALA A 12 -9.17 -3.86 -4.64
C ALA A 12 -8.81 -5.05 -3.73
N LEU A 13 -8.42 -4.78 -2.48
CA LEU A 13 -8.16 -5.78 -1.44
C LEU A 13 -9.36 -5.99 -0.52
N HIS A 14 -10.57 -5.54 -0.91
CA HIS A 14 -11.80 -5.68 -0.13
C HIS A 14 -11.69 -5.14 1.31
N TYR A 15 -10.89 -4.09 1.52
CA TYR A 15 -10.64 -3.51 2.84
C TYR A 15 -10.12 -4.51 3.89
N ASP A 16 -9.39 -5.54 3.44
CA ASP A 16 -8.79 -6.54 4.32
C ASP A 16 -7.87 -5.87 5.36
N THR A 17 -8.17 -6.11 6.64
CA THR A 17 -7.45 -5.56 7.79
C THR A 17 -6.09 -6.23 8.02
N SER A 18 -5.84 -7.37 7.37
CA SER A 18 -4.53 -8.02 7.39
C SER A 18 -3.49 -7.25 6.56
N VAL A 19 -3.90 -6.31 5.70
CA VAL A 19 -2.99 -5.53 4.87
C VAL A 19 -2.06 -4.66 5.73
N GLN A 20 -0.75 -4.88 5.60
CA GLN A 20 0.28 -4.05 6.21
C GLN A 20 0.64 -2.87 5.30
N LEU A 21 0.78 -1.70 5.91
CA LEU A 21 1.28 -0.50 5.24
C LEU A 21 2.72 -0.24 5.68
N ARG A 22 3.63 -0.09 4.72
CA ARG A 22 5.02 0.26 4.98
C ARG A 22 5.33 1.60 4.34
N ASP A 23 5.83 2.56 5.11
CA ASP A 23 6.29 3.83 4.55
C ASP A 23 7.55 3.59 3.71
N GLY A 24 7.44 3.84 2.40
CA GLY A 24 8.54 3.67 1.45
C GLY A 24 9.69 4.64 1.69
N ARG A 25 9.44 5.76 2.38
CA ARG A 25 10.50 6.70 2.79
C ARG A 25 11.25 6.25 4.04
N GLY A 26 10.81 5.18 4.71
CA GLY A 26 11.43 4.69 5.94
C GLY A 26 11.23 5.62 7.14
N ALA A 27 10.35 6.62 7.05
CA ALA A 27 10.16 7.63 8.10
C ALA A 27 9.21 7.18 9.22
N GLY A 28 8.82 5.90 9.26
CA GLY A 28 7.97 5.33 10.32
C GLY A 28 6.59 5.98 10.45
N ARG A 29 6.10 6.68 9.41
CA ARG A 29 4.87 7.47 9.49
C ARG A 29 3.63 6.58 9.46
N HIS A 30 2.69 6.86 10.34
CA HIS A 30 1.38 6.22 10.32
C HIS A 30 0.49 6.83 9.22
N VAL A 31 -0.21 5.96 8.50
CA VAL A 31 -1.18 6.37 7.48
C VAL A 31 -2.51 6.67 8.15
N LEU A 32 -2.68 7.91 8.61
CA LEU A 32 -3.94 8.36 9.20
C LEU A 32 -5.01 8.66 8.12
N TRP A 33 -4.58 9.17 6.97
CA TRP A 33 -5.48 9.60 5.88
C TRP A 33 -5.11 8.94 4.55
N PRO A 34 -5.67 7.77 4.20
CA PRO A 34 -5.25 7.00 3.02
C PRO A 34 -5.34 7.77 1.69
N ALA A 35 -6.26 8.74 1.57
CA ALA A 35 -6.38 9.60 0.40
C ALA A 35 -5.13 10.48 0.13
N GLY A 36 -4.31 10.71 1.16
CA GLY A 36 -3.05 11.45 1.07
C GLY A 36 -1.87 10.64 0.52
N TRP A 37 -2.06 9.33 0.31
CA TRP A 37 -1.00 8.38 0.01
C TRP A 37 -1.19 7.68 -1.33
N LYS A 38 -0.08 7.25 -1.91
CA LYS A 38 -0.03 6.41 -3.11
C LYS A 38 0.79 5.17 -2.85
N VAL A 39 0.46 4.09 -3.56
CA VAL A 39 1.19 2.82 -3.50
C VAL A 39 2.38 2.90 -4.46
N CYS A 40 3.57 2.59 -3.96
CA CYS A 40 4.77 2.44 -4.77
C CYS A 40 4.99 0.98 -5.15
N ALA A 41 4.85 0.07 -4.19
CA ALA A 41 5.02 -1.36 -4.41
C ALA A 41 4.02 -2.16 -3.57
N GLN A 42 3.77 -3.39 -3.99
CA GLN A 42 2.92 -4.35 -3.29
C GLN A 42 3.61 -5.70 -3.28
N GLN A 43 3.61 -6.36 -2.14
CA GLN A 43 4.12 -7.71 -1.94
C GLN A 43 3.07 -8.53 -1.19
N PRO A 44 2.68 -9.73 -1.67
CA PRO A 44 3.01 -10.33 -2.97
C PRO A 44 2.53 -9.47 -4.15
N ALA A 45 3.11 -9.63 -5.34
CA ALA A 45 2.70 -8.85 -6.51
C ALA A 45 1.20 -9.02 -6.81
N ALA A 46 0.57 -7.97 -7.34
CA ALA A 46 -0.85 -8.01 -7.70
C ALA A 46 -1.16 -9.22 -8.59
N GLY A 47 -2.23 -9.95 -8.27
CA GLY A 47 -2.61 -11.20 -8.96
C GLY A 47 -1.93 -12.46 -8.42
N THR A 48 -1.02 -12.35 -7.46
CA THR A 48 -0.49 -13.53 -6.75
C THR A 48 -1.53 -14.05 -5.77
N PRO A 49 -1.81 -15.37 -5.75
CA PRO A 49 -2.71 -15.97 -4.78
C PRO A 49 -2.24 -15.69 -3.35
N LEU A 50 -3.10 -15.05 -2.57
CA LEU A 50 -2.87 -14.80 -1.15
C LEU A 50 -3.22 -16.09 -0.39
N GLN A 51 -2.32 -17.08 -0.41
CA GLN A 51 -2.49 -18.37 0.27
C GLN A 51 -2.33 -18.20 1.80
N GLY A 52 -3.18 -17.37 2.43
CA GLY A 52 -3.04 -16.97 3.83
C GLY A 52 -1.87 -16.04 4.12
N ARG A 53 -1.21 -15.51 3.08
CA ARG A 53 -0.07 -14.59 3.22
C ARG A 53 -0.56 -13.15 3.39
N ARG A 54 0.09 -12.44 4.30
CA ARG A 54 -0.15 -11.01 4.52
C ARG A 54 0.29 -10.18 3.31
N VAL A 55 -0.54 -9.23 2.91
CA VAL A 55 -0.19 -8.25 1.87
C VAL A 55 0.49 -7.06 2.51
N THR A 56 1.67 -6.70 2.02
CA THR A 56 2.37 -5.47 2.38
C THR A 56 2.32 -4.48 1.23
N LEU A 57 1.79 -3.29 1.49
CA LEU A 57 1.78 -2.16 0.57
C LEU A 57 2.85 -1.16 0.99
N THR A 58 3.84 -0.96 0.14
CA THR A 58 4.80 0.14 0.28
C THR A 58 4.14 1.41 -0.24
N VAL A 59 4.00 2.41 0.63
CA VAL A 59 3.27 3.64 0.35
C VAL A 59 4.11 4.87 0.64
N VAL A 60 3.87 5.93 -0.11
CA VAL A 60 4.47 7.27 0.14
C VAL A 60 3.38 8.33 0.04
N LYS A 61 3.63 9.55 0.55
CA LYS A 61 2.68 10.64 0.34
C LYS A 61 2.58 10.94 -1.15
N ARG A 62 1.41 11.39 -1.62
CA ARG A 62 1.17 11.65 -3.06
C ARG A 62 2.23 12.54 -3.72
N LYS A 63 2.71 13.55 -2.98
CA LYS A 63 3.72 14.52 -3.42
C LYS A 63 5.16 14.00 -3.36
N GLU A 64 5.40 12.81 -2.81
CA GLU A 64 6.73 12.21 -2.70
C GLU A 64 6.99 11.25 -3.87
N SER A 65 8.26 11.09 -4.26
CA SER A 65 8.66 10.09 -5.24
C SER A 65 8.73 8.70 -4.60
N CYS A 66 8.38 7.69 -5.39
CA CYS A 66 8.63 6.32 -5.00
C CYS A 66 10.14 6.06 -5.00
N PRO A 67 10.67 5.35 -3.98
CA PRO A 67 12.03 4.86 -4.01
C PRO A 67 12.24 3.81 -5.10
#